data_AF-A0A932K6Y4-F1
#
_entry.id   AF-A0A932K6Y4-F1
#
_cell.length_a   1.000
_cell.length_b   1.000
_cell.length_c   1.000
_cell.angle_alpha   90.00
_cell.angle_beta   90.00
_cell.angle_gamma   90.00
#
_symmetry.space_group_name_H-M   'P 1'
#
loop_
_entity.id
_entity.type
_entity.pdbx_description
1 polymer ?
#
loop_
_entity_poly.entity_id
_entity_poly.type
_entity_poly.pdbx_seq_one_letter_code
_entity_poly.pdbx_strand_id
1 'polypeptide(L)' 'MAIMRILAVYRTSPVMIVVEMEEGSMLELSLHELADVYELLPPPLWQELVEQYRVFQVR' A
#
# COMPACT_ATOMS: atom_id res chain seq x y z
N MET A 1 -3.53 -3.99 -14.20
CA MET A 1 -2.32 -3.25 -13.77
C MET A 1 -2.09 -3.61 -12.33
N ALA A 2 -1.10 -4.43 -11.97
CA ALA A 2 -0.92 -4.87 -10.59
C ALA A 2 0.20 -4.10 -9.87
N ILE A 3 0.09 -3.99 -8.55
CA ILE A 3 1.15 -3.48 -7.70
C ILE A 3 2.19 -4.57 -7.48
N MET A 4 3.45 -4.25 -7.75
CA MET A 4 4.57 -5.18 -7.65
C MET A 4 5.28 -5.10 -6.29
N ARG A 5 5.46 -3.89 -5.74
CA ARG A 5 6.09 -3.69 -4.42
C ARG A 5 5.63 -2.41 -3.73
N ILE A 6 5.71 -2.42 -2.39
CA ILE A 6 5.59 -1.23 -1.55
C ILE A 6 6.99 -0.64 -1.39
N LEU A 7 7.13 0.65 -1.68
CA LEU A 7 8.41 1.38 -1.59
C LEU A 7 8.53 2.19 -0.31
N ALA A 8 7.42 2.78 0.13
CA ALA A 8 7.38 3.59 1.35
C ALA A 8 5.96 3.66 1.91
N VAL A 9 5.88 3.87 3.22
CA VAL A 9 4.63 4.15 3.92
C VAL A 9 4.83 5.37 4.83
N TYR A 10 4.08 6.43 4.56
CA TYR A 10 4.06 7.63 5.39
C TYR A 10 2.86 7.59 6.33
N ARG A 11 3.12 7.54 7.64
CA ARG A 11 2.09 7.51 8.69
C ARG A 11 1.54 8.89 9.02
N THR A 12 1.27 9.68 7.99
CA THR A 12 0.54 10.94 8.07
C THR A 12 -0.96 10.67 8.17
N SER A 13 -1.77 11.73 8.29
CA SER A 13 -3.22 11.63 8.14
C SER A 13 -3.62 12.38 6.86
N PRO A 14 -4.05 11.68 5.80
CA PRO A 14 -4.20 10.22 5.67
C PRO A 14 -2.85 9.47 5.56
N VAL A 15 -2.87 8.15 5.81
CA VAL A 15 -1.71 7.27 5.58
C VAL A 15 -1.48 7.18 4.08
N MET A 16 -0.27 7.51 3.65
CA MET A 16 0.14 7.47 2.24
C MET A 16 1.08 6.29 1.99
N ILE A 17 0.92 5.64 0.84
CA ILE A 17 1.65 4.45 0.44
C ILE A 17 2.21 4.73 -0.95
N VAL A 18 3.52 4.55 -1.10
CA VAL A 18 4.20 4.62 -2.39
C VAL A 18 4.40 3.21 -2.90
N VAL A 19 3.94 2.96 -4.12
CA VAL A 19 3.99 1.64 -4.75
C VAL A 19 4.69 1.70 -6.11
N GLU A 20 5.32 0.61 -6.50
CA GLU A 20 5.76 0.38 -7.87
C GLU A 20 4.77 -0.57 -8.56
N MET A 21 4.37 -0.21 -9.77
CA MET A 21 3.52 -1.02 -10.65
C MET A 21 4.37 -1.94 -11.53
N GLU A 22 3.78 -3.02 -12.07
CA GLU A 22 4.48 -3.95 -12.97
C GLU A 22 5.20 -3.29 -14.17
N GLU A 23 4.68 -2.17 -14.67
CA GLU A 23 5.24 -1.41 -15.78
C GLU A 23 6.41 -0.47 -15.38
N GLY A 24 6.81 -0.50 -14.10
CA GLY A 24 7.88 0.31 -13.54
C GLY A 24 7.49 1.74 -13.15
N SER A 25 6.23 2.13 -13.37
CA SER A 25 5.71 3.41 -12.89
C SER A 25 5.54 3.40 -11.37
N MET A 26 5.71 4.55 -10.74
CA MET A 26 5.44 4.74 -9.31
C MET A 26 4.13 5.50 -9.11
N LEU A 27 3.36 5.10 -8.11
CA LEU A 27 2.15 5.79 -7.68
C LEU A 27 2.20 6.05 -6.18
N GLU A 28 1.66 7.19 -5.78
CA GLU A 28 1.39 7.52 -4.38
C GLU A 28 -0.11 7.50 -4.18
N LEU A 29 -0.56 6.68 -3.23
CA LEU A 29 -1.98 6.45 -2.94
C LEU A 29 -2.19 6.52 -1.43
N SER A 30 -3.31 7.09 -1.00
CA SER A 30 -3.76 6.92 0.37
C SER A 30 -4.21 5.48 0.63
N LEU A 31 -4.23 5.08 1.90
CA LEU A 31 -4.76 3.77 2.29
C LEU A 31 -6.23 3.57 1.84
N HIS A 32 -7.01 4.64 1.75
CA HIS A 32 -8.39 4.58 1.27
C HIS A 32 -8.44 4.30 -0.24
N GLU A 33 -7.68 5.06 -1.03
CA GLU A 33 -7.56 4.83 -2.48
C GLU A 33 -7.03 3.43 -2.79
N LEU A 34 -6.10 2.93 -1.96
CA LEU A 34 -5.58 1.56 -2.12
C LEU A 34 -6.65 0.50 -1.81
N ALA A 35 -7.53 0.75 -0.83
CA ALA A 35 -8.61 -0.16 -0.46
C ALA A 35 -9.74 -0.19 -1.50
N ASP A 36 -10.06 0.95 -2.13
CA ASP A 36 -11.05 1.00 -3.23
C ASP A 36 -10.56 0.25 -4.47
N VAL A 37 -9.24 0.06 -4.55
CA VAL A 37 -8.53 -0.55 -5.66
C VAL A 37 -8.02 -1.95 -5.24
N TYR A 38 -8.74 -2.61 -4.32
CA TYR A 38 -8.34 -3.86 -3.64
C TYR A 38 -7.82 -4.96 -4.59
N GLU A 39 -8.34 -5.01 -5.82
CA GLU A 39 -7.90 -5.97 -6.85
C GLU A 39 -6.44 -5.76 -7.31
N LEU A 40 -5.83 -4.62 -7.01
CA LEU A 40 -4.46 -4.31 -7.43
C LEU A 40 -3.40 -4.58 -6.37
N LEU A 41 -3.76 -4.83 -5.10
CA LEU A 41 -2.79 -5.14 -4.04
C LEU A 41 -2.80 -6.65 -3.71
N PRO A 42 -1.78 -7.40 -4.13
CA PRO A 42 -1.66 -8.83 -3.82
C PRO A 42 -1.67 -9.12 -2.31
N PRO A 43 -2.19 -10.30 -1.87
CA PRO A 43 -2.22 -10.69 -0.46
C PRO A 43 -0.87 -10.57 0.29
N PRO A 44 0.29 -10.88 -0.30
CA PRO A 44 1.57 -10.69 0.37
C PRO A 44 1.88 -9.22 0.73
N LEU A 45 1.49 -8.28 -0.12
CA LEU A 45 1.71 -6.85 0.13
C LEU A 45 0.72 -6.31 1.17
N TRP A 46 -0.50 -6.85 1.22
CA TRP A 46 -1.42 -6.61 2.35
C TRP A 46 -0.79 -7.02 3.68
N GLN A 47 -0.18 -8.19 3.73
CA GLN A 47 0.49 -8.69 4.93
C GLN A 47 1.68 -7.79 5.32
N GLU A 48 2.45 -7.28 4.36
CA GLU A 48 3.54 -6.34 4.60
C GLU A 48 3.07 -5.05 5.29
N LEU A 49 1.95 -4.46 4.84
CA LEU A 49 1.34 -3.28 5.47
C LEU A 49 0.93 -3.52 6.94
N VAL A 50 0.44 -4.73 7.24
CA VAL A 50 0.01 -5.12 8.59
C VAL A 50 1.20 -5.40 9.50
N GLU A 51 2.12 -6.24 9.05
CA GLU A 51 3.18 -6.80 9.91
C GLU A 51 4.41 -5.90 10.00
N GLN A 52 4.86 -5.36 8.87
CA GLN A 52 6.11 -4.59 8.80
C GLN A 52 5.87 -3.12 9.07
N TYR A 53 4.91 -2.52 8.36
CA TYR A 53 4.61 -1.09 8.52
C TYR A 53 3.64 -0.80 9.67
N ARG A 54 3.01 -1.85 10.23
CA ARG A 54 2.07 -1.76 11.37
C ARG A 54 1.01 -0.69 11.17
N VAL A 55 0.51 -0.55 9.94
CA VAL A 55 -0.42 0.52 9.55
C VAL A 55 -1.68 0.48 10.42
N PHE A 56 -2.18 -0.71 10.71
CA PHE A 56 -3.30 -0.94 11.60
C PHE A 56 -2.83 -1.14 13.04
N GLN A 57 -3.30 -0.31 13.96
CA GLN A 57 -3.18 -0.54 15.40
C GLN A 57 -4.54 -0.96 15.93
N VAL A 58 -4.68 -2.21 16.37
CA VAL A 58 -5.84 -2.62 17.17
C VAL A 58 -5.62 -2.09 18.58
N ARG A 59 -6.49 -1.20 19.05
CA ARG A 59 -6.58 -0.79 20.45
C ARG A 59 -7.77 -1.45 21.10
#